data_AF-A0A529FF61-F1
#
_entry.id   AF-A0A529FF61-F1
#
_cell.length_a   1.000
_cell.length_b   1.000
_cell.length_c   1.000
_cell.angle_alpha   90.00
_cell.angle_beta   90.00
_cell.angle_gamma   90.00
#
_symmetry.space_group_name_H-M   'P 1'
#
loop_
_entity.id
_entity.type
_entity.pdbx_description
1 polymer ?
#
loop_
_entity_poly.entity_id
_entity_poly.type
_entity_poly.pdbx_seq_one_letter_code
_entity_poly.pdbx_strand_id
1 'polypeptide(L)' 'QPQRAALGALNARELRIIEERRLTDEGATLEALGEALGISKERVRQIEARAMEKLKVALVEQNPEFLATAA' A
#
# COMPACT_ATOMS: atom_id res chain seq x y z
N GLN A 1 4.55 -11.07 -12.31
CA GLN A 1 4.61 -10.75 -10.87
C GLN A 1 3.18 -10.50 -10.39
N PRO A 2 2.51 -11.46 -9.75
CA PRO A 2 1.12 -11.32 -9.30
C PRO A 2 0.91 -10.12 -8.36
N GLN A 3 1.96 -9.67 -7.66
CA GLN A 3 1.94 -8.48 -6.80
C GLN A 3 1.59 -7.18 -7.54
N ARG A 4 1.96 -7.04 -8.83
CA ARG A 4 1.66 -5.82 -9.61
C ARG A 4 0.19 -5.72 -10.02
N ALA A 5 -0.52 -6.83 -10.15
CA ALA A 5 -1.92 -6.83 -10.54
C ALA A 5 -2.83 -6.35 -9.39
N ALA A 6 -2.48 -6.66 -8.13
CA ALA A 6 -3.22 -6.18 -6.96
C ALA A 6 -3.05 -4.66 -6.71
N LEU A 7 -1.96 -4.06 -7.19
CA LEU A 7 -1.77 -2.60 -7.14
C LEU A 7 -2.82 -1.83 -7.96
N GLY A 8 -3.43 -2.46 -8.96
CA GLY A 8 -4.52 -1.86 -9.76
C GLY A 8 -5.79 -1.55 -8.97
N ALA A 9 -5.96 -2.12 -7.76
CA ALA A 9 -7.08 -1.82 -6.87
C ALA A 9 -6.90 -0.53 -6.05
N LEU A 10 -5.69 0.05 -6.06
CA LEU A 10 -5.36 1.26 -5.31
C LEU A 10 -5.62 2.50 -6.17
N ASN A 11 -6.09 3.58 -5.54
CA ASN A 11 -6.11 4.88 -6.21
C ASN A 11 -4.68 5.46 -6.33
N ALA A 12 -4.50 6.50 -7.15
CA ALA A 12 -3.17 7.09 -7.39
C ALA A 12 -2.45 7.56 -6.11
N ARG A 13 -3.18 8.01 -5.09
CA ARG A 13 -2.61 8.44 -3.80
C ARG A 13 -2.18 7.25 -2.94
N GLU A 14 -3.02 6.22 -2.86
CA GLU A 14 -2.76 4.96 -2.16
C GLU A 14 -1.56 4.24 -2.79
N LEU A 15 -1.56 4.13 -4.12
CA LEU A 15 -0.49 3.51 -4.89
C LEU A 15 0.84 4.19 -4.61
N ARG A 16 0.89 5.53 -4.71
CA ARG A 16 2.11 6.30 -4.46
C ARG A 16 2.66 6.08 -3.06
N ILE A 17 1.80 6.05 -2.04
CA ILE A 17 2.24 5.80 -0.65
C ILE A 17 2.82 4.39 -0.50
N ILE A 18 2.19 3.38 -1.10
CA ILE A 18 2.68 2.00 -1.04
C ILE A 18 3.98 1.84 -1.83
N GLU A 19 4.08 2.41 -3.03
CA GLU A 19 5.29 2.38 -3.84
C GLU A 19 6.47 2.99 -3.10
N GLU A 20 6.29 4.21 -2.59
CA GLU A 20 7.33 4.95 -1.89
C GLU A 20 7.71 4.34 -0.54
N ARG A 21 6.84 3.55 0.12
CA ARG A 21 7.12 2.96 1.45
C ARG A 21 7.56 1.50 1.42
N ARG A 22 7.13 0.74 0.41
CA ARG A 22 7.24 -0.72 0.39
C ARG A 22 7.98 -1.25 -0.84
N LEU A 23 8.07 -0.47 -1.92
CA LEU A 23 8.65 -0.90 -3.19
C LEU A 23 9.97 -0.19 -3.53
N THR A 24 10.40 0.75 -2.70
CA THR A 24 11.73 1.38 -2.72
C THR A 24 12.64 0.80 -1.63
N ASP A 25 13.93 0.67 -1.92
CA ASP A 25 14.93 0.07 -1.02
C ASP A 25 15.05 0.78 0.34
N GLU A 26 14.97 2.11 0.36
CA GLU A 26 15.11 2.90 1.59
C GLU A 26 13.77 3.16 2.30
N GLY A 27 12.64 3.09 1.59
CA GLY A 27 11.29 3.34 2.12
C GLY A 27 11.08 4.75 2.70
N ALA A 28 10.28 5.58 2.03
CA ALA A 28 9.96 6.93 2.49
C ALA A 28 9.29 6.93 3.88
N THR A 29 9.67 7.88 4.73
CA THR A 29 9.03 8.04 6.04
C THR A 29 7.62 8.63 5.91
N LEU A 30 6.76 8.39 6.90
CA LEU A 30 5.41 8.97 6.92
C LEU A 30 5.44 10.51 6.95
N GLU A 31 6.49 11.09 7.55
CA GLU A 31 6.72 12.53 7.58
C GLU A 31 7.09 13.08 6.20
N ALA A 32 8.09 12.48 5.53
CA ALA A 32 8.50 12.91 4.19
C ALA A 32 7.35 12.80 3.18
N LEU A 33 6.55 11.72 3.26
CA LEU A 33 5.36 11.57 2.42
C LEU A 33 4.26 12.57 2.78
N GLY A 34 4.13 12.91 4.06
CA GLY A 34 3.18 13.93 4.51
C GLY A 34 3.52 15.29 3.90
N GLU A 35 4.78 15.69 3.99
CA GLU A 35 5.29 16.92 3.39
C GLU A 35 5.12 16.92 1.86
N ALA A 36 5.53 15.85 1.18
CA ALA A 36 5.43 15.75 -0.28
C ALA A 36 3.98 15.75 -0.81
N LEU A 37 3.03 15.24 -0.02
CA LEU A 37 1.61 15.16 -0.39
C LEU A 37 0.77 16.31 0.18
N GLY A 38 1.38 17.21 0.97
CA GLY A 38 0.70 18.31 1.64
C GLY A 38 -0.35 17.86 2.67
N ILE A 39 -0.11 16.75 3.36
CA ILE A 39 -1.02 16.17 4.35
C ILE A 39 -0.26 15.80 5.64
N SER A 40 -0.97 15.65 6.75
CA SER A 40 -0.33 15.24 8.00
C SER A 40 0.20 13.80 7.94
N LYS A 41 1.25 13.52 8.73
CA LYS A 41 1.78 12.17 8.97
C LYS A 41 0.69 11.16 9.29
N GLU A 42 -0.25 11.54 10.16
CA GLU A 42 -1.36 10.68 10.55
C GLU A 42 -2.31 10.41 9.38
N ARG A 43 -2.50 11.39 8.50
CA ARG A 43 -3.29 11.20 7.28
C ARG A 43 -2.61 10.22 6.32
N VAL A 44 -1.29 10.29 6.16
CA VAL A 44 -0.52 9.30 5.38
C VAL A 44 -0.70 7.90 5.96
N ARG A 45 -0.58 7.75 7.28
CA ARG A 45 -0.78 6.47 7.99
C ARG A 45 -2.17 5.88 7.73
N GLN A 46 -3.22 6.70 7.78
CA GLN A 46 -4.59 6.25 7.49
C GLN A 46 -4.75 5.79 6.04
N ILE A 47 -4.12 6.49 5.08
CA ILE A 47 -4.17 6.11 3.68
C ILE A 47 -3.37 4.82 3.46
N GLU A 48 -2.19 4.68 4.06
CA GLU A 48 -1.40 3.44 4.03
C GLU A 48 -2.20 2.25 4.56
N ALA A 49 -2.84 2.39 5.72
CA ALA A 49 -3.65 1.31 6.31
C ALA A 49 -4.79 0.88 5.39
N ARG A 50 -5.52 1.85 4.80
CA ARG A 50 -6.60 1.57 3.83
C ARG A 50 -6.08 0.92 2.55
N ALA A 51 -4.94 1.39 2.05
CA ALA A 51 -4.31 0.83 0.86
C ALA A 51 -3.89 -0.64 1.11
N MET A 52 -3.31 -0.93 2.28
CA MET A 52 -2.92 -2.29 2.66
C MET A 52 -4.13 -3.23 2.78
N GLU A 53 -5.24 -2.75 3.33
CA GLU A 53 -6.48 -3.55 3.43
C GLU A 53 -7.02 -3.89 2.05
N LYS A 54 -7.09 -2.90 1.14
CA LYS A 54 -7.48 -3.13 -0.27
C LYS A 54 -6.55 -4.09 -0.98
N LEU A 55 -5.24 -3.94 -0.79
CA LEU A 55 -4.23 -4.84 -1.36
C LEU A 55 -4.44 -6.27 -0.88
N LYS A 56 -4.70 -6.46 0.42
CA LYS A 56 -4.97 -7.78 1.00
C LYS A 56 -6.21 -8.40 0.36
N VAL A 57 -7.30 -7.64 0.23
CA VAL A 57 -8.52 -8.11 -0.44
C VAL A 57 -8.24 -8.49 -1.90
N ALA A 58 -7.62 -7.60 -2.66
CA ALA A 58 -7.31 -7.84 -4.07
C ALA A 58 -6.37 -9.03 -4.29
N LEU A 59 -5.38 -9.22 -3.41
CA LEU A 59 -4.49 -10.38 -3.45
C LEU A 59 -5.22 -11.69 -3.16
N VAL A 60 -6.18 -11.67 -2.24
CA VAL A 60 -7.01 -12.84 -1.90
C VAL A 60 -7.99 -13.17 -3.01
N GLU A 61 -8.59 -12.17 -3.63
CA GLU A 61 -9.46 -12.39 -4.80
C GLU A 61 -8.66 -12.94 -5.99
N GLN A 62 -7.41 -12.50 -6.19
CA GLN A 62 -6.55 -12.99 -7.26
C GLN A 62 -5.89 -14.33 -6.95
N ASN A 63 -5.63 -14.62 -5.67
CA ASN A 63 -5.06 -15.88 -5.21
C ASN A 63 -5.56 -16.21 -3.79
N PRO A 64 -6.61 -17.06 -3.66
CA PRO A 64 -7.20 -17.41 -2.38
C PRO A 64 -6.23 -18.12 -1.43
N GLU A 65 -5.17 -18.75 -1.94
CA GLU A 65 -4.18 -19.48 -1.13
C GLU A 65 -3.25 -18.56 -0.32
N PHE A 66 -3.23 -17.26 -0.62
CA PHE A 66 -2.33 -16.29 0.01
C PHE A 66 -2.61 -16.08 1.51
N LEU A 67 -3.84 -16.35 1.99
CA LEU A 67 -4.17 -16.31 3.43
C LEU A 67 -3.83 -17.60 4.16
N ALA A 68 -3.76 -18.74 3.45
CA ALA A 68 -3.57 -20.05 4.06
C ALA A 68 -2.12 -20.29 4.54
N THR A 69 -1.16 -19.48 4.08
CA THR A 69 0.26 -19.58 4.43
C THR A 69 0.71 -18.61 5.53
N ALA A 70 -0.18 -17.72 5.99
CA ALA A 70 0.12 -16.71 7.02
C ALA A 70 -0.40 -17.09 8.43
N ALA A 71 -0.98 -18.29 8.59
CA ALA A 71 -1.47 -18.85 9.85
C ALA A 71 -0.66 -20.10 10.22
#